data_AF-A0A7J4IX32-F1
#
_entry.id   AF-A0A7J4IX32-F1
#
_cell.length_a   1.000
_cell.length_b   1.000
_cell.length_c   1.000
_cell.angle_alpha   90.00
_cell.angle_beta   90.00
_cell.angle_gamma   90.00
#
_symmetry.space_group_name_H-M   'P 1'
#
loop_
_entity.id
_entity.type
_entity.pdbx_description
1 polymer ?
#
loop_
_entity_poly.entity_id
_entity_poly.type
_entity_poly.pdbx_seq_one_letter_code
_entity_poly.pdbx_strand_id
1 'polypeptide(L)'
;MVVRRRKKKNKLRGNRTFGQGNTKRRRGSGSRGGTGRAGSHKHKFSKYYLDFGVKRKLKAKEKGEAINLGQLNELLPRFLVEQKAEKKGNMIVVDGKKMGIAKLLGAGKIEEKVLVRNVSLSGRAKEKIEAAGGKIEVTEGAGEKGEKSEGKINAAREEE
;
A
#
# COMPACT_ATOMS: atom_id res chain seq x y z
N MET A 1 -22.60 -35.67 -6.01
CA MET A 1 -23.35 -36.11 -4.81
C MET A 1 -22.96 -35.23 -3.63
N VAL A 2 -23.90 -34.51 -2.98
CA VAL A 2 -23.56 -33.63 -1.85
C VAL A 2 -23.67 -34.40 -0.54
N VAL A 3 -22.57 -34.48 0.21
CA VAL A 3 -22.53 -35.20 1.50
C VAL A 3 -23.28 -34.40 2.57
N ARG A 4 -24.49 -34.85 2.93
CA ARG A 4 -25.27 -34.29 4.04
C ARG A 4 -24.85 -34.93 5.37
N ARG A 5 -23.97 -34.27 6.13
CA ARG A 5 -23.54 -34.72 7.47
C ARG A 5 -24.50 -34.28 8.56
N ARG A 6 -24.85 -35.20 9.47
CA ARG A 6 -25.64 -34.88 10.67
C ARG A 6 -24.83 -34.01 11.65
N LYS A 7 -25.49 -33.06 12.32
CA LYS A 7 -24.84 -32.17 13.31
C LYS A 7 -24.36 -32.96 14.53
N LYS A 8 -23.16 -32.65 15.04
CA LYS A 8 -22.57 -33.24 16.26
C LYS A 8 -23.52 -33.18 17.48
N LYS A 9 -24.35 -32.13 17.58
CA LYS A 9 -25.35 -31.99 18.65
C LYS A 9 -26.30 -33.19 18.75
N ASN A 10 -26.67 -33.78 17.62
CA ASN A 10 -27.60 -34.91 17.58
C ASN A 10 -26.94 -36.18 18.13
N LYS A 11 -25.63 -36.37 17.85
CA LYS A 11 -24.83 -37.50 18.38
C LYS A 11 -24.56 -37.37 19.88
N LEU A 12 -24.48 -36.14 20.40
CA LEU A 12 -24.18 -35.88 21.81
C LEU A 12 -25.42 -35.86 22.73
N ARG A 13 -26.64 -36.04 22.19
CA ARG A 13 -27.84 -36.19 23.03
C ARG A 13 -27.68 -37.44 23.92
N GLY A 14 -28.03 -37.32 25.20
CA GLY A 14 -27.81 -38.37 26.20
C GLY A 14 -26.45 -38.29 26.90
N ASN A 15 -25.49 -37.51 26.40
CA ASN A 15 -24.24 -37.24 27.12
C ASN A 15 -24.44 -36.10 28.14
N ARG A 16 -24.14 -36.38 29.42
CA ARG A 16 -24.29 -35.43 30.54
C ARG A 16 -23.62 -34.07 30.31
N THR A 17 -22.45 -33.99 29.67
CA THR A 17 -21.68 -32.72 29.55
C THR A 17 -21.45 -32.25 28.11
N PHE A 18 -22.05 -32.93 27.12
CA PHE A 18 -21.89 -32.61 25.68
C PHE A 18 -20.40 -32.45 25.25
N GLY A 19 -19.50 -33.23 25.85
CA GLY A 19 -18.07 -33.27 25.52
C GLY A 19 -17.28 -32.04 25.98
N GLN A 20 -17.67 -31.41 27.09
CA GLN A 20 -17.08 -30.15 27.58
C GLN A 20 -16.29 -30.33 28.88
N GLY A 21 -15.97 -31.58 29.19
CA GLY A 21 -15.26 -31.98 30.41
C GLY A 21 -16.19 -32.02 31.62
N ASN A 22 -15.72 -31.47 32.73
CA ASN A 22 -16.41 -31.47 34.02
C ASN A 22 -17.69 -30.58 33.99
N THR A 23 -18.74 -31.01 34.68
CA THR A 23 -20.00 -30.28 34.89
C THR A 23 -19.82 -28.87 35.48
N LYS A 24 -18.72 -28.59 36.19
CA LYS A 24 -18.41 -27.25 36.72
C LYS A 24 -17.82 -26.28 35.67
N ARG A 25 -17.46 -26.76 34.46
CA ARG A 25 -17.03 -25.93 33.33
C ARG A 25 -18.24 -25.47 32.49
N ARG A 26 -18.03 -24.54 31.54
CA ARG A 26 -19.08 -23.90 30.71
C ARG A 26 -20.17 -23.16 31.53
N ARG A 27 -19.74 -22.28 32.44
CA ARG A 27 -20.64 -21.31 33.07
C ARG A 27 -20.67 -20.01 32.26
N GLY A 28 -20.64 -18.87 32.93
CA GLY A 28 -20.68 -17.55 32.32
C GLY A 28 -19.32 -17.04 31.80
N SER A 29 -19.15 -15.73 31.87
CA SER A 29 -17.93 -15.01 31.44
C SER A 29 -16.68 -15.43 32.22
N GLY A 30 -16.82 -15.85 33.48
CA GLY A 30 -15.70 -16.35 34.30
C GLY A 30 -14.97 -17.53 33.66
N SER A 31 -15.70 -18.49 33.08
CA SER A 31 -15.09 -19.62 32.35
C SER A 31 -14.32 -19.20 31.09
N ARG A 32 -14.53 -17.98 30.60
CA ARG A 32 -13.86 -17.39 29.43
C ARG A 32 -12.83 -16.32 29.81
N GLY A 33 -12.64 -16.05 31.11
CA GLY A 33 -11.80 -14.96 31.61
C GLY A 33 -12.33 -13.57 31.26
N GLY A 34 -13.65 -13.35 31.31
CA GLY A 34 -14.33 -12.10 30.96
C GLY A 34 -14.94 -12.11 29.54
N THR A 35 -15.79 -11.12 29.25
CA THR A 35 -16.47 -10.94 27.95
C THR A 35 -15.56 -10.24 26.93
N GLY A 36 -15.58 -10.67 25.67
CA GLY A 36 -14.79 -10.05 24.59
C GLY A 36 -13.29 -9.98 24.90
N ARG A 37 -12.71 -8.78 24.73
CA ARG A 37 -11.31 -8.43 25.03
C ARG A 37 -11.06 -8.11 26.51
N ALA A 38 -11.98 -8.44 27.44
CA ALA A 38 -11.71 -8.27 28.87
C ALA A 38 -10.45 -9.03 29.30
N GLY A 39 -9.61 -8.35 30.09
CA GLY A 39 -8.31 -8.89 30.53
C GLY A 39 -7.21 -8.82 29.47
N SER A 40 -7.45 -8.17 28.33
CA SER A 40 -6.47 -8.10 27.24
C SER A 40 -5.14 -7.47 27.67
N HIS A 41 -5.14 -6.52 28.61
CA HIS A 41 -3.93 -5.93 29.19
C HIS A 41 -3.51 -6.59 30.54
N LYS A 42 -4.08 -7.75 30.89
CA LYS A 42 -3.82 -8.49 32.15
C LYS A 42 -3.67 -9.99 31.87
N HIS A 43 -4.57 -10.84 32.38
CA HIS A 43 -4.50 -12.30 32.26
C HIS A 43 -4.70 -12.86 30.85
N LYS A 44 -5.09 -12.03 29.86
CA LYS A 44 -5.12 -12.39 28.43
C LYS A 44 -4.07 -11.61 27.60
N PHE A 45 -3.06 -11.05 28.24
CA PHE A 45 -2.01 -10.28 27.55
C PHE A 45 -1.32 -11.09 26.45
N SER A 46 -0.90 -12.33 26.73
CA SER A 46 -0.28 -13.22 25.75
C SER A 46 -1.13 -13.47 24.49
N LYS A 47 -2.45 -13.30 24.57
CA LYS A 47 -3.35 -13.44 23.43
C LYS A 47 -3.48 -12.16 22.59
N TYR A 48 -3.36 -10.99 23.21
CA TYR A 48 -3.73 -9.71 22.59
C TYR A 48 -2.57 -8.71 22.48
N TYR A 49 -1.37 -9.04 22.96
CA TYR A 49 -0.25 -8.09 22.99
C TYR A 49 0.12 -7.54 21.60
N LEU A 50 -0.02 -8.34 20.54
CA LEU A 50 0.20 -7.92 19.15
C LEU A 50 -0.83 -6.89 18.66
N ASP A 51 -2.02 -6.86 19.26
CA ASP A 51 -3.07 -5.91 18.88
C ASP A 51 -2.87 -4.53 19.52
N PHE A 52 -2.00 -4.42 20.53
CA PHE A 52 -1.71 -3.16 21.22
C PHE A 52 -0.66 -2.35 20.46
N GLY A 53 -1.05 -1.92 19.26
CA GLY A 53 -0.26 -0.98 18.48
C GLY A 53 -0.23 0.42 19.14
N VAL A 54 0.83 1.17 18.86
CA VAL A 54 0.89 2.60 19.18
C VAL A 54 -0.11 3.34 18.32
N LYS A 55 -1.04 4.08 18.94
CA LYS A 55 -1.95 4.98 18.23
C LYS A 55 -1.14 6.12 17.61
N ARG A 56 -0.83 6.03 16.31
CA ARG A 56 -0.21 7.12 15.55
C ARG A 56 -1.31 7.98 14.92
N LYS A 57 -1.34 9.28 15.24
CA LYS A 57 -2.18 10.25 14.51
C LYS A 57 -1.60 10.40 13.10
N LEU A 58 -2.36 9.99 12.09
CA LEU A 58 -1.98 10.21 10.69
C LEU A 58 -2.34 11.65 10.31
N LYS A 59 -1.38 12.42 9.80
CA LYS A 59 -1.67 13.70 9.16
C LYS A 59 -2.27 13.43 7.78
N ALA A 60 -3.21 14.27 7.35
CA ALA A 60 -3.73 14.22 5.99
C ALA A 60 -2.57 14.41 5.00
N LYS A 61 -2.45 13.49 4.05
CA LYS A 61 -1.50 13.59 2.94
C LYS A 61 -2.28 14.07 1.72
N GLU A 62 -1.70 14.99 0.97
CA GLU A 62 -2.21 15.35 -0.35
C GLU A 62 -2.23 14.09 -1.23
N LYS A 63 -3.39 13.77 -1.78
CA LYS A 63 -3.55 12.66 -2.72
C LYS A 63 -3.26 13.20 -4.11
N GLY A 64 -2.17 12.76 -4.70
CA GLY A 64 -1.86 13.00 -6.10
C GLY A 64 -2.03 11.72 -6.91
N GLU A 65 -2.51 11.84 -8.15
CA GLU A 65 -2.59 10.70 -9.06
C GLU A 65 -1.20 10.28 -9.53
N ALA A 66 -0.96 8.98 -9.53
CA ALA A 66 0.28 8.38 -10.01
C ALA A 66 -0.02 7.54 -11.25
N ILE A 67 0.71 7.80 -12.34
CA ILE A 67 0.53 7.12 -13.63
C ILE A 67 1.81 6.37 -14.01
N ASN A 68 1.65 5.21 -14.64
CA ASN A 68 2.79 4.44 -15.18
C ASN A 68 3.16 4.89 -16.59
N LEU A 69 4.43 4.73 -16.98
CA LEU A 69 4.89 5.07 -18.33
C LEU A 69 4.13 4.32 -19.44
N GLY A 70 3.77 3.06 -19.24
CA GLY A 70 2.96 2.32 -20.23
C GLY A 70 1.57 2.90 -20.42
N GLN A 71 0.93 3.30 -19.31
CA GLN A 71 -0.38 3.96 -19.35
C GLN A 71 -0.27 5.35 -19.98
N LEU A 72 0.83 6.07 -19.72
CA LEU A 72 1.09 7.33 -20.39
C LEU A 72 1.14 7.10 -21.90
N ASN A 73 1.92 6.12 -22.39
CA ASN A 73 2.06 5.80 -23.81
C ASN A 73 0.71 5.52 -24.51
N GLU A 74 -0.19 4.77 -23.86
CA GLU A 74 -1.53 4.50 -24.38
C GLU A 74 -2.44 5.73 -24.41
N LEU A 75 -2.26 6.65 -23.46
CA LEU A 75 -3.08 7.86 -23.31
C LEU A 75 -2.56 9.05 -24.12
N LEU A 76 -1.28 9.06 -24.54
CA LEU A 76 -0.70 10.09 -25.41
C LEU A 76 -1.55 10.43 -26.64
N PRO A 77 -2.07 9.47 -27.44
CA PRO A 77 -2.92 9.80 -28.60
C PRO A 77 -4.22 10.50 -28.19
N ARG A 78 -4.83 10.12 -27.06
CA ARG A 78 -6.04 10.79 -26.54
C ARG A 78 -5.74 12.20 -26.05
N PHE A 79 -4.61 12.39 -25.37
CA PHE A 79 -4.21 13.71 -24.86
C PHE A 79 -3.81 14.71 -25.96
N LEU A 80 -3.36 14.22 -27.11
CA LEU A 80 -3.16 15.05 -28.30
C LEU A 80 -4.48 15.56 -28.88
N VAL A 81 -5.52 14.70 -28.93
CA VAL A 81 -6.87 15.11 -29.37
C VAL A 81 -7.49 16.11 -28.40
N GLU A 82 -7.30 15.91 -27.09
CA GLU A 82 -7.82 16.79 -26.04
C GLU A 82 -7.02 18.09 -25.86
N GLN A 83 -5.98 18.34 -26.68
CA GLN A 83 -5.06 19.50 -26.58
C GLN A 83 -4.38 19.66 -25.20
N LYS A 84 -4.33 18.59 -24.40
CA LYS A 84 -3.67 18.57 -23.09
C LYS A 84 -2.16 18.35 -23.20
N ALA A 85 -1.71 17.80 -24.33
CA ALA A 85 -0.31 17.65 -24.69
C ALA A 85 0.00 18.48 -25.96
N GLU A 86 1.08 19.26 -25.91
CA GLU A 86 1.52 20.05 -27.06
C GLU A 86 2.59 19.27 -27.84
N LYS A 87 2.40 19.10 -29.15
CA LYS A 87 3.44 18.55 -30.02
C LYS A 87 4.38 19.68 -30.44
N LYS A 88 5.58 19.74 -29.85
CA LYS A 88 6.64 20.65 -30.28
C LYS A 88 7.64 19.88 -31.15
N GLY A 89 7.40 19.90 -32.46
CA GLY A 89 8.21 19.17 -33.44
C GLY A 89 8.13 17.65 -33.27
N ASN A 90 9.27 17.02 -32.93
CA ASN A 90 9.40 15.57 -32.71
C ASN A 90 9.23 15.15 -31.23
N MET A 91 8.88 16.07 -30.33
CA MET A 91 8.69 15.79 -28.90
C MET A 91 7.27 16.14 -28.45
N ILE A 92 6.72 15.30 -27.57
CA ILE A 92 5.41 15.53 -26.95
C ILE A 92 5.63 16.12 -25.56
N VAL A 93 5.06 17.31 -25.32
CA VAL A 93 5.15 18.00 -24.05
C VAL A 93 4.04 17.51 -23.13
N VAL A 94 4.44 16.88 -22.02
CA VAL A 94 3.56 16.35 -20.98
C VAL A 94 3.71 17.22 -19.73
N ASP A 95 2.70 18.04 -19.43
CA ASP A 95 2.65 18.86 -18.21
C ASP A 95 1.77 18.19 -17.14
N GLY A 96 2.40 17.77 -16.05
CA GLY A 96 1.73 17.12 -14.92
C GLY A 96 0.61 17.95 -14.30
N LYS A 97 0.73 19.28 -14.26
CA LYS A 97 -0.29 20.16 -13.68
C LYS A 97 -1.55 20.20 -14.53
N LYS A 98 -1.40 20.28 -15.86
CA LYS A 98 -2.53 20.25 -16.81
C LYS A 98 -3.24 18.88 -16.78
N MET A 99 -2.49 17.82 -16.52
CA MET A 99 -3.01 16.45 -16.50
C MET A 99 -3.46 15.96 -15.12
N GLY A 100 -3.23 16.71 -14.04
CA GLY A 100 -3.53 16.28 -12.67
C GLY A 100 -2.61 15.19 -12.13
N ILE A 101 -1.46 14.94 -12.78
CA ILE A 101 -0.53 13.86 -12.43
C ILE A 101 0.53 14.39 -11.48
N ALA A 102 0.61 13.81 -10.29
CA ALA A 102 1.62 14.16 -9.30
C ALA A 102 2.91 13.32 -9.42
N LYS A 103 2.78 12.06 -9.85
CA LYS A 103 3.92 11.13 -9.93
C LYS A 103 3.90 10.23 -11.16
N LEU A 104 5.04 10.05 -11.80
CA LEU A 104 5.25 9.10 -12.89
C LEU A 104 6.11 7.91 -12.44
N LEU A 105 5.60 6.71 -12.69
CA LEU A 105 6.16 5.42 -12.27
C LEU A 105 6.69 4.63 -13.46
N GLY A 106 7.78 3.88 -13.25
CA GLY A 106 8.53 3.23 -14.33
C GLY A 106 7.96 1.92 -14.88
N ALA A 107 6.70 1.56 -14.63
CA ALA A 107 6.12 0.35 -15.21
C ALA A 107 5.72 0.58 -16.68
N GLY A 108 6.00 -0.40 -17.55
CA GLY A 108 5.76 -0.31 -19.00
C GLY A 108 6.96 0.20 -19.81
N LYS A 109 6.72 0.44 -21.10
CA LYS A 109 7.68 0.98 -22.07
C LYS A 109 7.19 2.35 -22.56
N ILE A 110 8.12 3.20 -22.95
CA ILE A 110 7.84 4.48 -23.59
C ILE A 110 8.60 4.49 -24.91
N GLU A 111 7.88 4.59 -26.02
CA GLU A 111 8.46 4.56 -27.37
C GLU A 111 8.59 5.97 -27.94
N GLU A 112 7.75 6.88 -27.46
CA GLU A 112 7.71 8.27 -27.90
C GLU A 112 8.68 9.17 -27.12
N LYS A 113 9.25 10.17 -27.80
CA LYS A 113 10.12 11.18 -27.18
C LYS A 113 9.27 12.18 -26.41
N VAL A 114 9.27 12.06 -25.07
CA VAL A 114 8.45 12.90 -24.19
C VAL A 114 9.29 13.94 -23.45
N LEU A 115 8.80 15.18 -23.41
CA LEU A 115 9.27 16.24 -22.52
C LEU A 115 8.34 16.30 -21.30
N VAL A 116 8.80 15.83 -20.14
CA VAL A 116 7.99 15.81 -18.90
C VAL A 116 8.25 17.06 -18.06
N ARG A 117 7.17 17.76 -17.66
CA ARG A 117 7.17 18.97 -16.82
C ARG A 117 6.34 18.78 -15.55
N ASN A 118 6.78 19.37 -14.43
CA ASN A 118 6.05 19.45 -13.16
C ASN A 118 5.59 18.11 -12.55
N VAL A 119 6.35 17.01 -12.69
CA VAL A 119 5.99 15.69 -12.14
C VAL A 119 7.13 15.07 -11.31
N SER A 120 6.80 14.42 -10.19
CA SER A 120 7.75 13.59 -9.45
C SER A 120 8.02 12.28 -10.19
N LEU A 121 9.28 11.95 -10.47
CA LEU A 121 9.66 10.75 -11.23
C LEU A 121 10.31 9.70 -10.34
N SER A 122 9.92 8.42 -10.48
CA SER A 122 10.68 7.30 -9.92
C SER A 122 12.03 7.12 -10.64
N GLY A 123 13.06 6.58 -9.97
CA GLY A 123 14.39 6.36 -10.57
C GLY A 123 14.33 5.58 -11.89
N ARG A 124 13.61 4.46 -11.88
CA ARG A 124 13.34 3.64 -13.08
C ARG A 124 12.58 4.38 -14.19
N ALA A 125 11.77 5.39 -13.85
CA ALA A 125 11.08 6.18 -14.86
C ALA A 125 12.03 7.16 -15.55
N LYS A 126 12.95 7.79 -14.79
CA LYS A 126 13.96 8.70 -15.35
C LYS A 126 14.83 7.98 -16.38
N GLU A 127 15.39 6.83 -16.00
CA GLU A 127 16.23 6.01 -16.87
C GLU A 127 15.54 5.65 -18.19
N LYS A 128 14.27 5.25 -18.13
CA LYS A 128 13.50 4.88 -19.33
C LYS A 128 13.15 6.06 -20.22
N ILE A 129 12.85 7.23 -19.63
CA ILE A 129 12.57 8.45 -20.39
C ILE A 129 13.84 8.94 -21.09
N GLU A 130 14.98 8.92 -20.40
CA GLU A 130 16.28 9.29 -20.97
C GLU A 130 16.71 8.32 -22.07
N ALA A 131 16.52 7.00 -21.86
CA ALA A 131 16.81 5.98 -22.88
C ALA A 131 15.94 6.14 -24.14
N ALA A 132 14.71 6.62 -24.01
CA ALA A 132 13.84 6.94 -25.15
C ALA A 132 14.18 8.29 -25.82
N GLY A 133 15.18 9.03 -25.32
CA GLY A 133 15.56 10.35 -25.83
C GLY A 133 14.60 11.48 -25.40
N GLY A 134 13.86 11.27 -24.32
CA GLY A 134 13.02 12.28 -23.67
C GLY A 134 13.85 13.25 -22.81
N LYS A 135 13.27 14.41 -22.51
CA LYS A 135 13.88 15.43 -21.64
C LYS A 135 13.02 15.62 -20.40
N ILE A 136 13.66 15.81 -19.25
CA ILE A 136 12.97 16.02 -17.98
C ILE A 136 13.25 17.46 -17.54
N GLU A 137 12.22 18.28 -17.44
CA GLU A 137 12.31 19.60 -16.81
C GLU A 137 11.84 19.48 -15.36
N VAL A 138 12.81 19.33 -14.45
CA VAL A 138 12.54 19.27 -13.01
C VAL A 138 12.28 20.69 -12.53
N THR A 139 11.06 20.95 -12.05
CA THR A 139 10.79 22.15 -11.24
C THR A 139 11.18 21.82 -9.81
N GLU A 140 12.12 22.58 -9.24
CA GLU A 140 12.85 22.30 -7.98
C GLU A 140 11.99 22.27 -6.69
N GLY A 141 10.66 22.17 -6.78
CA GLY A 141 9.76 22.16 -5.61
C GLY A 141 9.44 20.79 -5.01
N ALA A 142 9.98 19.67 -5.53
CA ALA A 142 9.52 18.32 -5.18
C ALA A 142 10.64 17.34 -4.77
N GLY A 143 11.75 17.85 -4.23
CA GLY A 143 13.00 17.09 -4.09
C GLY A 143 13.70 17.11 -2.73
N GLU A 144 13.02 17.24 -1.59
CA GLU A 144 13.68 17.05 -0.28
C GLU A 144 12.86 16.19 0.70
N LYS A 145 12.58 14.93 0.36
CA LYS A 145 12.17 13.92 1.35
C LYS A 145 12.68 12.54 0.92
N GLY A 146 13.94 12.21 1.25
CA GLY A 146 14.46 10.88 0.89
C GLY A 146 15.81 10.43 1.45
N GLU A 147 16.72 11.32 1.84
CA GLU A 147 18.09 10.90 2.20
C GLU A 147 18.45 11.27 3.65
N LYS A 148 17.83 10.64 4.67
CA LYS A 148 18.34 10.70 6.06
C LYS A 148 18.12 9.41 6.88
N SER A 149 18.14 8.22 6.27
CA SER A 149 18.00 6.97 7.04
C SER A 149 18.88 5.79 6.61
N GLU A 150 19.90 5.98 5.78
CA GLU A 150 20.87 4.91 5.46
C GLU A 150 22.20 5.05 6.21
N GLY A 151 22.58 6.25 6.65
CA GLY A 151 23.85 6.51 7.34
C GLY A 151 23.94 6.07 8.82
N LYS A 152 22.84 5.59 9.44
CA LYS A 152 22.86 5.15 10.85
C LYS A 152 22.99 3.64 11.03
N ILE A 153 22.87 2.84 9.97
CA ILE A 153 22.94 1.36 10.09
C ILE A 153 24.40 0.88 9.97
N ASN A 154 25.24 1.54 9.16
CA ASN A 154 26.61 1.09 8.95
C ASN A 154 27.57 1.47 10.10
N ALA A 155 27.34 2.60 10.79
CA ALA A 155 28.15 3.00 11.94
C ALA A 155 27.96 2.07 13.17
N ALA A 156 26.85 1.33 13.24
CA ALA A 156 26.60 0.38 14.33
C ALA A 156 27.16 -1.03 14.05
N ARG A 157 27.75 -1.26 12.88
CA ARG A 157 28.30 -2.57 12.48
C ARG A 157 29.84 -2.61 12.46
N GLU A 158 30.51 -1.47 12.65
CA GLU A 158 31.97 -1.39 12.74
C GLU A 158 32.48 -1.28 14.20
N GLU A 159 31.58 -1.30 15.20
CA GLU A 159 31.94 -1.27 16.63
C GLU A 159 31.61 -2.56 17.41
N GLU A 160 31.32 -3.68 16.74
CA GLU A 160 31.25 -5.03 17.36
C GLU A 160 32.27 -6.00 16.77
#